data_AF-A0A4U5Q3N8-F1
#
_entry.id   AF-A0A4U5Q3N8-F1
#
_cell.length_a   1.000
_cell.length_b   1.000
_cell.length_c   1.000
_cell.angle_alpha   90.00
_cell.angle_beta   90.00
_cell.angle_gamma   90.00
#
_symmetry.space_group_name_H-M   'P 1'
#
loop_
_entity.id
_entity.type
_entity.pdbx_description
1 polymer ?
#
loop_
_entity_poly.entity_id
_entity_poly.type
_entity_poly.pdbx_seq_one_letter_code
_entity_poly.pdbx_strand_id
1 'polypeptide(L)'
;MAEALVSPILEQLTTIVAQQVQEEVNLVVGVKKQCDKLKSNLLDIQSVLEDADRKQVKDKAVRNWIDKLKDACYDMDDVLDEWSTAILRWKMEEAEENTHSRQKIRCSFLGSPCFCFNQVVRRRDIALKIKEVCEKVDDIAKQRA
;
A
#
# COMPACT_ATOMS: atom_id res chain seq x y z
N MET A 1 -15.14 -5.53 17.44
CA MET A 1 -15.12 -4.07 17.22
C MET A 1 -13.74 -3.57 16.81
N ALA A 2 -12.65 -4.04 17.40
CA ALA A 2 -11.30 -3.60 17.04
C ALA A 2 -10.76 -4.29 15.77
N GLU A 3 -11.12 -5.56 15.52
CA GLU A 3 -10.79 -6.31 14.30
C GLU A 3 -11.29 -5.62 13.02
N ALA A 4 -12.42 -4.93 13.10
CA ALA A 4 -13.03 -4.20 12.00
C ALA A 4 -12.15 -3.06 11.46
N LEU A 5 -11.10 -2.67 12.19
CA LEU A 5 -10.13 -1.67 11.76
C LEU A 5 -9.15 -2.24 10.72
N VAL A 6 -8.82 -3.53 10.83
CA VAL A 6 -7.76 -4.16 10.04
C VAL A 6 -8.32 -4.84 8.78
N SER A 7 -9.56 -5.33 8.84
CA SER A 7 -10.22 -6.00 7.71
C SER A 7 -10.28 -5.16 6.42
N PRO A 8 -10.68 -3.87 6.44
CA PRO A 8 -10.76 -3.07 5.21
C PRO A 8 -9.39 -2.90 4.53
N ILE A 9 -8.35 -2.70 5.34
CA ILE A 9 -6.96 -2.56 4.86
C ILE A 9 -6.47 -3.87 4.24
N LEU A 10 -6.80 -5.02 4.84
CA LEU A 10 -6.49 -6.35 4.27
C LEU A 10 -7.17 -6.58 2.91
N GLU A 11 -8.42 -6.13 2.76
CA GLU A 11 -9.18 -6.22 1.51
C GLU A 11 -8.59 -5.31 0.42
N GLN A 12 -8.31 -4.05 0.74
CA GLN A 12 -7.65 -3.10 -0.16
C GLN A 12 -6.27 -3.62 -0.61
N LEU A 13 -5.43 -4.09 0.32
CA LEU A 13 -4.12 -4.67 -0.02
C LEU A 13 -4.24 -5.87 -0.96
N THR A 14 -5.21 -6.75 -0.71
CA THR A 14 -5.44 -7.92 -1.57
C THR A 14 -5.85 -7.49 -2.98
N THR A 15 -6.69 -6.47 -3.09
CA THR A 15 -7.13 -5.90 -4.37
C THR A 15 -5.95 -5.29 -5.13
N ILE A 16 -5.13 -4.47 -4.46
CA ILE A 16 -3.97 -3.81 -5.07
C ILE A 16 -2.93 -4.85 -5.52
N VAL A 17 -2.61 -5.85 -4.70
CA VAL A 17 -1.65 -6.90 -5.06
C VAL A 17 -2.17 -7.73 -6.25
N ALA A 18 -3.46 -8.07 -6.27
CA ALA A 18 -4.07 -8.76 -7.40
C ALA A 18 -3.98 -7.94 -8.69
N GLN A 19 -4.21 -6.62 -8.60
CA GLN A 19 -4.11 -5.71 -9.73
C GLN A 19 -2.67 -5.59 -10.26
N GLN A 20 -1.66 -5.58 -9.38
CA GLN A 20 -0.25 -5.59 -9.80
C GLN A 20 0.14 -6.88 -10.54
N VAL A 21 -0.33 -8.03 -10.06
CA VAL A 21 -0.03 -9.34 -10.66
C VAL A 21 -0.70 -9.49 -12.02
N GLN A 22 -1.92 -8.98 -12.18
CA GLN A 22 -2.69 -9.11 -13.42
C GLN A 22 -2.17 -8.20 -14.54
N GLU A 23 -1.58 -7.06 -14.20
CA GLU A 23 -1.23 -6.01 -15.17
C GLU A 23 0.26 -6.00 -15.54
N GLU A 24 1.06 -6.98 -15.09
CA GLU A 24 2.53 -7.03 -15.27
C GLU A 24 3.23 -5.71 -14.89
N VAL A 25 2.57 -4.86 -14.11
CA VAL A 25 3.14 -3.61 -13.63
C VAL A 25 4.03 -3.99 -12.47
N ASN A 26 5.25 -4.39 -12.81
CA ASN A 26 6.40 -4.46 -11.91
C ASN A 26 6.69 -3.03 -11.41
N LEU A 27 5.79 -2.51 -10.56
CA LEU A 27 5.72 -1.09 -10.23
C LEU A 27 7.00 -0.63 -9.55
N VAL A 28 7.61 -1.48 -8.73
CA VAL A 28 9.00 -1.46 -8.26
C VAL A 28 9.33 -2.86 -7.74
N VAL A 29 10.53 -3.38 -8.02
CA VAL A 29 11.03 -4.65 -7.45
C VAL A 29 10.96 -4.57 -5.91
N GLY A 30 10.22 -5.50 -5.30
CA GLY A 30 10.14 -5.62 -3.83
C GLY A 30 8.85 -5.12 -3.19
N VAL A 31 8.00 -4.36 -3.91
CA VAL A 31 6.69 -3.90 -3.40
C VAL A 31 5.78 -5.08 -3.07
N LYS A 32 5.69 -6.08 -3.96
CA LYS A 32 4.93 -7.31 -3.69
C LYS A 32 5.34 -7.98 -2.37
N LYS A 33 6.65 -8.10 -2.13
CA LYS A 33 7.18 -8.69 -0.89
C LYS A 33 6.80 -7.87 0.35
N GLN A 34 6.77 -6.54 0.23
CA GLN A 34 6.32 -5.66 1.31
C GLN A 34 4.82 -5.82 1.57
N CYS A 35 4.00 -5.86 0.53
CA CYS A 35 2.56 -6.10 0.67
C CYS A 35 2.26 -7.48 1.27
N ASP A 36 2.95 -8.54 0.84
CA ASP A 36 2.79 -9.88 1.38
C ASP A 36 3.17 -9.93 2.88
N LYS A 37 4.26 -9.26 3.26
CA LYS A 37 4.69 -9.15 4.66
C LYS A 37 3.67 -8.39 5.50
N LEU A 38 3.21 -7.26 4.99
CA LEU A 38 2.21 -6.43 5.64
C LEU A 38 0.90 -7.21 5.84
N LYS A 39 0.43 -7.91 4.82
CA LYS A 39 -0.74 -8.79 4.90
C LYS A 39 -0.58 -9.83 6.01
N SER A 40 0.58 -10.48 6.10
CA SER A 40 0.85 -11.45 7.17
C SER A 40 0.76 -10.82 8.56
N ASN A 41 1.37 -9.64 8.75
CA ASN A 41 1.32 -8.95 10.05
C ASN A 41 -0.10 -8.52 10.42
N LEU A 42 -0.87 -7.99 9.46
CA LEU A 42 -2.24 -7.57 9.69
C LEU A 42 -3.14 -8.76 10.08
N LEU A 43 -2.92 -9.95 9.50
CA LEU A 43 -3.60 -11.18 9.91
C LEU A 43 -3.24 -11.59 11.35
N ASP A 44 -1.96 -11.54 11.72
CA ASP A 44 -1.51 -11.82 13.08
C ASP A 44 -2.15 -10.84 14.08
N ILE A 45 -2.17 -9.55 13.73
CA ILE A 45 -2.76 -8.49 14.54
C ILE A 45 -4.28 -8.68 14.66
N GLN A 46 -4.97 -9.03 13.58
CA GLN A 46 -6.41 -9.32 13.58
C GLN A 46 -6.73 -10.42 14.60
N SER A 47 -5.95 -11.50 14.62
CA SER A 47 -6.13 -12.57 15.60
C SER A 47 -5.96 -12.09 17.05
N VAL A 48 -4.99 -11.21 17.31
CA VAL A 48 -4.79 -10.62 18.65
C VAL A 48 -5.97 -9.72 19.04
N LEU A 49 -6.48 -8.90 18.11
CA LEU A 49 -7.63 -8.03 18.35
C LEU A 49 -8.91 -8.83 18.64
N GLU A 50 -9.17 -9.89 17.89
CA GLU A 50 -10.30 -10.80 18.15
C GLU A 50 -10.22 -11.43 19.55
N ASP A 51 -9.02 -11.84 19.96
CA ASP A 51 -8.77 -12.39 21.28
C ASP A 51 -8.96 -11.35 22.39
N ALA A 52 -8.50 -10.12 22.16
CA ALA A 52 -8.63 -9.00 23.09
C ALA A 52 -10.09 -8.56 23.28
N ASP A 53 -10.85 -8.49 22.18
CA ASP A 53 -12.29 -8.17 22.19
C ASP A 53 -13.09 -9.28 22.88
N ARG A 54 -12.82 -10.55 22.57
CA ARG A 54 -13.48 -11.70 23.23
C ARG A 54 -13.24 -11.71 24.74
N LYS A 55 -12.02 -11.35 25.17
CA LYS A 55 -11.63 -11.31 26.59
C LYS A 55 -12.01 -9.99 27.28
N GLN A 56 -12.56 -9.00 26.55
CA GLN A 56 -12.85 -7.66 27.04
C GLN A 56 -11.67 -7.05 27.82
N VAL A 57 -10.47 -7.12 27.23
CA VAL A 57 -9.22 -6.73 27.91
C VAL A 57 -9.29 -5.29 28.40
N LYS A 58 -9.09 -5.11 29.72
CA LYS A 58 -9.06 -3.79 30.39
C LYS A 58 -7.64 -3.29 30.66
N ASP A 59 -6.63 -4.03 30.21
CA ASP A 59 -5.23 -3.70 30.39
C ASP A 59 -4.87 -2.41 29.64
N LYS A 60 -4.26 -1.46 30.35
CA LYS A 60 -3.92 -0.15 29.81
C LYS A 60 -2.80 -0.22 28.77
N ALA A 61 -1.85 -1.13 28.91
CA ALA A 61 -0.78 -1.32 27.94
C ALA A 61 -1.33 -1.89 26.63
N VAL A 62 -2.24 -2.88 26.71
CA VAL A 62 -2.93 -3.43 25.52
C VAL A 62 -3.76 -2.35 24.83
N ARG A 63 -4.50 -1.54 25.59
CA ARG A 63 -5.29 -0.44 25.01
C ARG A 63 -4.43 0.61 24.31
N ASN A 64 -3.31 1.02 24.92
CA ASN A 64 -2.36 1.93 24.29
C ASN A 64 -1.75 1.35 23.01
N TRP A 65 -1.49 0.03 22.99
CA TRP A 65 -1.01 -0.66 21.80
C TRP A 65 -2.05 -0.66 20.67
N ILE A 66 -3.33 -0.91 20.99
CA ILE A 66 -4.45 -0.82 20.03
C ILE A 66 -4.61 0.61 19.47
N ASP A 67 -4.43 1.64 20.29
CA ASP A 67 -4.54 3.02 19.82
C ASP A 67 -3.41 3.39 18.85
N LYS A 68 -2.16 2.96 19.11
CA LYS A 68 -1.06 3.11 18.14
C LYS A 68 -1.31 2.36 16.83
N LEU A 69 -1.94 1.19 16.94
CA LEU A 69 -2.31 0.40 15.76
C LEU A 69 -3.35 1.13 14.92
N LYS A 70 -4.36 1.77 15.53
CA LYS A 70 -5.34 2.60 14.80
C LYS A 70 -4.66 3.70 14.00
N ASP A 71 -3.75 4.44 14.62
CA ASP A 71 -3.03 5.52 13.94
C ASP A 71 -2.26 4.99 12.72
N ALA A 72 -1.56 3.85 12.86
CA ALA A 72 -0.87 3.22 11.75
C ALA A 72 -1.82 2.66 10.66
N CYS A 73 -3.01 2.21 11.04
CA CYS A 73 -4.05 1.78 10.10
C CYS A 73 -4.57 2.96 9.28
N TYR A 74 -4.77 4.14 9.87
CA TYR A 74 -5.14 5.34 9.13
C TYR A 74 -4.05 5.80 8.16
N ASP A 75 -2.79 5.85 8.62
CA ASP A 75 -1.63 6.14 7.75
C ASP A 75 -1.58 5.16 6.56
N MET A 76 -1.95 3.90 6.78
CA MET A 76 -1.98 2.88 5.73
C MET A 76 -3.10 3.10 4.72
N ASP A 77 -4.33 3.34 5.19
CA ASP A 77 -5.50 3.58 4.34
C ASP A 77 -5.22 4.75 3.37
N ASP A 78 -4.67 5.86 3.89
CA ASP A 78 -4.26 7.01 3.09
C ASP A 78 -3.24 6.64 1.98
N VAL A 79 -2.23 5.82 2.32
CA VAL A 79 -1.20 5.38 1.36
C VAL A 79 -1.76 4.41 0.32
N LEU A 80 -2.67 3.51 0.72
CA LEU A 80 -3.33 2.58 -0.20
C LEU A 80 -4.27 3.29 -1.17
N ASP A 81 -4.98 4.33 -0.71
CA ASP A 81 -5.84 5.16 -1.55
C ASP A 81 -5.03 6.01 -2.53
N GLU A 82 -3.92 6.61 -2.10
CA GLU A 82 -3.00 7.33 -2.99
C GLU A 82 -2.46 6.38 -4.08
N TRP A 83 -2.12 5.16 -3.68
CA TRP A 83 -1.63 4.14 -4.61
C TRP A 83 -2.68 3.67 -5.59
N SER A 84 -3.88 3.32 -5.12
CA SER A 84 -5.02 2.93 -5.97
C SER A 84 -5.33 4.02 -7.00
N THR A 85 -5.40 5.27 -6.55
CA THR A 85 -5.60 6.45 -7.40
C THR A 85 -4.48 6.60 -8.43
N ALA A 86 -3.22 6.38 -8.03
CA ALA A 86 -2.09 6.44 -8.95
C ALA A 86 -2.16 5.35 -10.03
N ILE A 87 -2.53 4.12 -9.68
CA ILE A 87 -2.71 3.03 -10.65
C ILE A 87 -3.81 3.39 -11.64
N LEU A 88 -4.96 3.86 -11.17
CA LEU A 88 -6.08 4.25 -12.06
C LEU A 88 -5.68 5.37 -13.03
N ARG A 89 -4.98 6.38 -12.54
CA ARG A 89 -4.48 7.47 -13.38
C ARG A 89 -3.50 6.97 -14.45
N TRP A 90 -2.60 6.05 -14.12
CA TRP A 90 -1.70 5.47 -15.13
C TRP A 90 -2.47 4.74 -16.23
N LYS A 91 -3.53 4.01 -15.88
CA LYS A 91 -4.39 3.34 -16.88
C LYS A 91 -5.06 4.33 -17.81
N MET A 92 -5.53 5.48 -17.28
CA MET A 92 -6.14 6.53 -18.10
C MET A 92 -5.12 7.17 -19.03
N GLU A 93 -3.93 7.50 -18.53
CA GLU A 93 -2.82 8.06 -19.33
C GLU A 93 -2.39 7.08 -20.46
N GLU A 94 -2.30 5.77 -20.17
CA GLU A 94 -1.97 4.73 -21.17
C GLU A 94 -3.09 4.51 -22.20
N ALA A 95 -4.37 4.58 -21.77
CA ALA A 95 -5.51 4.48 -22.67
C ALA A 95 -5.61 5.71 -23.60
N GLU A 96 -5.33 6.91 -23.11
CA GLU A 96 -5.26 8.13 -23.93
C GLU A 96 -4.13 8.06 -24.97
N GLU A 97 -2.94 7.55 -24.63
CA GLU A 97 -1.85 7.35 -25.58
C GLU A 97 -2.21 6.38 -26.73
N ASN A 98 -2.95 5.31 -26.44
CA ASN A 98 -3.42 4.35 -27.45
C ASN A 98 -4.46 4.93 -28.43
N THR A 99 -5.10 6.06 -28.09
CA THR A 99 -6.07 6.74 -28.99
C THR A 99 -5.42 7.86 -29.82
N HIS A 100 -4.30 8.43 -29.37
CA HIS A 100 -3.61 9.53 -30.06
C HIS A 100 -2.34 9.13 -30.85
N SER A 101 -2.01 7.84 -30.91
CA SER A 101 -0.87 7.32 -31.67
C SER A 101 -1.11 7.27 -33.19
N ARG A 102 -1.18 8.43 -33.85
CA ARG A 102 -0.77 8.58 -35.26
C ARG A 102 0.40 9.53 -35.48
N GLN A 103 0.92 10.18 -34.43
CA GLN A 103 2.15 10.98 -34.55
C GLN A 103 3.16 10.64 -33.46
N LYS A 104 4.09 9.78 -33.87
CA LYS A 104 5.34 9.44 -33.20
C LYS A 104 6.02 10.67 -32.60
N ILE A 105 6.48 10.58 -31.36
CA ILE A 105 7.75 11.21 -30.99
C ILE A 105 8.69 10.13 -30.45
N ARG A 106 9.61 9.77 -31.33
CA ARG A 106 10.84 9.02 -31.10
C ARG A 106 11.58 9.64 -29.91
N CYS A 107 11.74 8.90 -28.82
CA CYS A 107 12.61 9.28 -27.70
C CYS A 107 14.06 9.38 -28.21
N SER A 108 14.44 10.58 -28.61
CA SER A 108 15.82 10.91 -28.95
C SER A 108 16.41 11.49 -27.66
N PHE A 109 17.34 10.76 -27.08
CA PHE A 109 18.20 11.25 -26.02
C PHE A 109 18.67 12.66 -26.38
N LEU A 110 18.45 13.62 -25.48
CA LEU A 110 18.92 15.02 -25.42
C LEU A 110 17.76 16.03 -25.29
N GLY A 111 17.58 16.57 -24.07
CA GLY A 111 17.16 17.96 -23.87
C GLY A 111 15.81 18.26 -23.22
N SER A 112 14.89 17.32 -23.04
CA SER A 112 13.59 17.56 -22.37
C SER A 112 13.32 16.52 -21.28
N PRO A 113 12.72 16.86 -20.12
CA PRO A 113 12.33 15.87 -19.13
C PRO A 113 11.28 14.95 -19.76
N CYS A 114 11.73 13.80 -20.26
CA CYS A 114 10.84 12.82 -20.87
C CYS A 114 9.81 12.39 -19.82
N PHE A 115 8.52 12.41 -20.17
CA PHE A 115 7.41 12.08 -19.26
C PHE A 115 7.59 10.71 -18.59
N CYS A 116 8.33 9.79 -19.22
CA CYS A 116 8.75 8.50 -18.66
C CYS A 116 9.58 8.64 -17.37
N PHE A 117 10.45 9.66 -17.25
CA PHE A 117 11.20 9.89 -16.00
C PHE A 117 10.26 10.34 -14.88
N ASN A 118 9.29 11.20 -15.20
CA ASN A 118 8.29 11.63 -14.22
C ASN A 118 7.42 10.46 -13.75
N GLN A 119 7.04 9.57 -14.67
CA GLN A 119 6.29 8.35 -14.33
C GLN A 119 7.12 7.41 -13.43
N VAL A 120 8.40 7.17 -13.73
CA VAL A 120 9.29 6.33 -12.91
C VAL A 120 9.56 6.93 -11.54
N VAL A 121 9.77 8.24 -11.44
CA VAL A 121 9.97 8.94 -10.16
C VAL A 121 8.72 8.82 -9.28
N ARG A 122 7.53 9.03 -9.84
CA ARG A 122 6.25 8.87 -9.10
C ARG A 122 6.03 7.44 -8.62
N ARG A 123 6.38 6.44 -9.43
CA ARG A 123 6.31 5.02 -9.02
C ARG A 123 7.23 4.70 -7.85
N ARG A 124 8.44 5.27 -7.83
CA ARG A 124 9.39 5.11 -6.73
C ARG A 124 8.91 5.76 -5.44
N ASP A 125 8.32 6.95 -5.52
CA ASP A 125 7.82 7.68 -4.34
C ASP A 125 6.74 6.88 -3.59
N ILE A 126 5.75 6.37 -4.33
CA ILE A 126 4.70 5.52 -3.75
C ILE A 126 5.27 4.23 -3.14
N ALA A 127 6.25 3.60 -3.81
CA ALA A 127 6.92 2.41 -3.26
C ALA A 127 7.69 2.69 -1.95
N LEU A 128 8.25 3.89 -1.79
CA LEU A 128 8.91 4.30 -0.54
C LEU A 128 7.89 4.52 0.58
N LYS A 129 6.75 5.14 0.29
CA LYS A 129 5.66 5.30 1.26
C LYS A 129 5.13 3.96 1.75
N ILE A 130 4.85 3.02 0.85
CA ILE A 130 4.44 1.65 1.21
C ILE A 130 5.46 0.99 2.13
N LYS A 131 6.74 1.12 1.79
CA LYS A 131 7.83 0.59 2.61
C LYS A 131 7.79 1.17 4.02
N GLU A 132 7.66 2.49 4.16
CA GLU A 132 7.62 3.16 5.45
C GLU A 132 6.46 2.68 6.31
N VAL A 133 5.24 2.57 5.74
CA VAL A 133 4.10 2.08 6.53
C VAL A 133 4.24 0.58 6.87
N CYS A 134 4.80 -0.24 5.97
CA CYS A 134 5.10 -1.63 6.28
C CYS A 134 6.07 -1.75 7.48
N GLU A 135 7.10 -0.90 7.53
CA GLU A 135 8.07 -0.85 8.63
C GLU A 135 7.41 -0.37 9.94
N LYS A 136 6.54 0.65 9.88
CA LYS A 136 5.76 1.10 11.05
C LYS A 136 4.88 -0.03 11.62
N VAL A 137 4.12 -0.74 10.77
CA VAL A 137 3.26 -1.85 11.19
C VAL A 137 4.09 -3.04 11.72
N ASP A 138 5.22 -3.35 11.08
CA ASP A 138 6.18 -4.34 11.58
C ASP A 138 6.64 -4.02 13.01
N ASP A 139 6.97 -2.76 13.28
CA ASP A 139 7.47 -2.34 14.58
C ASP A 139 6.36 -2.37 15.65
N ILE A 140 5.12 -2.03 15.29
CA ILE A 140 3.95 -2.18 16.16
C ILE A 140 3.69 -3.67 16.46
N ALA A 141 3.81 -4.54 15.46
CA ALA A 141 3.64 -5.97 15.64
C ALA A 141 4.71 -6.58 16.56
N LYS A 142 5.96 -6.07 16.52
CA LYS A 142 7.04 -6.48 17.43
C LYS A 142 6.84 -5.97 18.88
N GLN A 143 6.12 -4.87 19.06
CA GLN A 143 5.76 -4.35 20.39
C GLN A 143 4.66 -5.15 21.10
N ARG A 144 4.16 -6.23 20.47
CA ARG A 144 3.21 -7.14 21.12
C ARG A 144 3.83 -7.69 22.41
N ALA A 145 3.15 -7.45 23.54
CA ALA A 145 3.49 -8.02 24.84
C ALA A 145 2.72 -9.33 25.05
#